data_AF-A0A513WY85-F1
#
_entry.id   AF-A0A513WY85-F1
#
_cell.length_a   1.000
_cell.length_b   1.000
_cell.length_c   1.000
_cell.angle_alpha   90.00
_cell.angle_beta   90.00
_cell.angle_gamma   90.00
#
_symmetry.space_group_name_H-M   'P 1'
#
loop_
_entity.id
_entity.type
_entity.pdbx_description
1 polymer ?
#
loop_
_entity_poly.entity_id
_entity_poly.type
_entity_poly.pdbx_seq_one_letter_code
_entity_poly.pdbx_strand_id
1 'polypeptide(L)'
;KHHEGFMNFMHRDEEVNYFPSRYDPVRHAEKYPTPPAVCSGKRERCVIEKENNFKEPGERYRSFTPERQERFIGRWIDAIYSDPRITH
;
A
#
# COMPACT_ATOMS: atom_id res chain seq x y z
N LYS A 1 -11.13 -23.36 -8.11
CA LYS A 1 -11.38 -22.19 -8.97
C LYS A 1 -12.24 -21.21 -8.18
N HIS A 2 -12.05 -19.89 -8.32
CA HIS A 2 -12.94 -18.94 -7.63
C HIS A 2 -14.18 -18.71 -8.50
N HIS A 3 -15.35 -19.13 -8.03
CA HIS A 3 -16.64 -18.95 -8.70
C HIS A 3 -17.45 -17.88 -7.95
N GLU A 4 -18.51 -17.36 -8.58
CA GLU A 4 -19.43 -16.35 -8.00
C GLU A 4 -18.86 -14.90 -7.96
N GLY A 5 -19.55 -14.01 -7.23
CA GLY A 5 -19.33 -12.56 -7.19
C GLY A 5 -20.54 -11.76 -7.67
N PHE A 6 -20.76 -10.56 -7.13
CA PHE A 6 -21.85 -9.68 -7.58
C PHE A 6 -21.69 -9.36 -9.06
N MET A 7 -22.73 -9.58 -9.86
CA MET A 7 -22.71 -9.46 -11.33
C MET A 7 -21.68 -10.37 -12.03
N ASN A 8 -21.49 -11.61 -11.57
CA ASN A 8 -20.76 -12.62 -12.34
C ASN A 8 -21.67 -13.22 -13.42
N PHE A 9 -21.47 -12.80 -14.67
CA PHE A 9 -22.27 -13.24 -15.82
C PHE A 9 -21.71 -14.48 -16.54
N MET A 10 -20.57 -15.02 -16.08
CA MET A 10 -19.94 -16.15 -16.73
C MET A 10 -20.69 -17.45 -16.38
N HIS A 11 -21.32 -18.06 -17.38
CA HIS A 11 -21.91 -19.39 -17.24
C HIS A 11 -20.80 -20.45 -17.14
N ARG A 12 -20.79 -21.20 -16.04
CA ARG A 12 -19.86 -22.29 -15.79
C ARG A 12 -20.67 -23.51 -15.33
N ASP A 13 -20.56 -24.61 -16.07
CA ASP A 13 -21.26 -25.87 -15.80
C ASP A 13 -20.40 -26.90 -15.07
N GLU A 14 -19.20 -26.50 -14.62
CA GLU A 14 -18.29 -27.36 -13.89
C GLU A 14 -18.80 -27.63 -12.47
N GLU A 15 -19.02 -28.90 -12.11
CA GLU A 15 -19.48 -29.32 -10.79
C GLU A 15 -18.38 -29.22 -9.71
N VAL A 16 -17.12 -29.35 -10.12
CA VAL A 16 -15.95 -29.34 -9.22
C VAL A 16 -15.31 -27.94 -9.21
N ASN A 17 -15.46 -27.21 -8.10
CA ASN A 17 -14.84 -25.89 -7.91
C ASN A 17 -13.67 -25.88 -6.91
N TYR A 18 -13.33 -27.02 -6.30
CA TYR A 18 -12.29 -27.17 -5.29
C TYR A 18 -11.06 -27.91 -5.84
N PHE A 19 -9.91 -27.70 -5.19
CA PHE A 19 -8.65 -28.39 -5.50
C PHE A 19 -7.93 -28.74 -4.19
N PRO A 20 -7.33 -29.94 -4.05
CA PRO A 20 -7.27 -31.04 -5.03
C PRO A 20 -8.59 -31.82 -5.14
N SER A 21 -8.92 -32.28 -6.35
CA SER A 21 -10.08 -33.14 -6.63
C SER A 21 -9.65 -34.44 -7.31
N ARG A 22 -10.38 -35.51 -7.04
CA ARG A 22 -10.21 -36.80 -7.72
C ARG A 22 -10.80 -36.78 -9.15
N TYR A 23 -11.80 -35.94 -9.37
CA TYR A 23 -12.59 -35.93 -10.61
C TYR A 23 -12.13 -34.85 -11.61
N ASP A 24 -11.46 -33.80 -11.15
CA ASP A 24 -10.88 -32.75 -11.99
C ASP A 24 -9.34 -32.77 -11.90
N PRO A 25 -8.60 -33.13 -12.97
CA PRO A 25 -7.14 -33.29 -12.97
C PRO A 25 -6.36 -31.97 -13.06
N VAL A 26 -6.96 -30.82 -12.73
CA VAL A 26 -6.25 -29.53 -12.65
C VAL A 26 -5.03 -29.65 -11.73
N ARG A 27 -3.94 -28.94 -12.04
CA ARG A 27 -2.71 -28.90 -11.25
C ARG A 27 -2.35 -27.48 -10.82
N HIS A 28 -1.58 -27.34 -9.75
CA HIS A 28 -0.94 -26.07 -9.45
C HIS A 28 -0.05 -25.64 -10.63
N ALA A 29 -0.02 -24.35 -10.92
CA ALA A 29 0.94 -23.78 -11.86
C ALA A 29 2.37 -24.04 -11.38
N GLU A 30 3.32 -24.06 -12.32
CA GLU A 30 4.74 -24.19 -11.99
C GLU A 30 5.18 -23.05 -11.07
N LYS A 31 5.97 -23.40 -10.04
CA LYS A 31 6.51 -22.41 -9.11
C LYS A 31 7.69 -21.72 -9.76
N TYR A 32 7.58 -20.41 -9.96
CA TYR A 32 8.74 -19.56 -10.19
C TYR A 32 9.44 -19.31 -8.85
N PRO A 33 10.79 -19.26 -8.82
CA PRO A 33 11.52 -19.08 -7.57
C PRO A 33 11.23 -17.70 -7.00
N THR A 34 10.47 -17.65 -5.90
CA THR A 34 10.42 -16.48 -5.03
C THR A 34 11.63 -16.56 -4.08
N PRO A 35 12.52 -15.57 -4.07
CA PRO A 35 13.69 -15.61 -3.19
C PRO A 35 13.22 -15.68 -1.72
N PRO A 36 13.71 -16.64 -0.91
CA PRO A 36 13.37 -16.69 0.49
C PRO A 36 13.99 -15.48 1.19
N ALA A 37 13.17 -14.72 1.92
CA ALA A 37 13.66 -13.65 2.78
C ALA A 37 14.22 -14.24 4.08
N VAL A 38 15.39 -13.75 4.51
CA VAL A 38 15.92 -14.03 5.84
C VAL A 38 15.14 -13.18 6.84
N CYS A 39 14.34 -13.82 7.70
CA CYS A 39 13.60 -13.14 8.74
C CYS A 39 14.36 -13.19 10.06
N SER A 40 14.63 -12.03 10.66
CA SER A 40 15.19 -11.89 12.01
C SER A 40 14.20 -11.16 12.92
N GLY A 41 14.17 -11.52 14.20
CA GLY A 41 13.33 -10.86 15.21
C GLY A 41 12.08 -11.65 15.59
N LYS A 42 11.10 -10.97 16.19
CA LYS A 42 9.84 -11.53 16.67
C LYS A 42 8.65 -10.84 15.97
N ARG A 43 7.50 -11.51 15.96
CA ARG A 43 6.27 -10.94 15.42
C ARG A 43 5.67 -9.96 16.43
N GLU A 44 5.90 -8.67 16.21
CA GLU A 44 5.48 -7.61 17.12
C GLU A 44 4.82 -6.45 16.34
N ARG A 45 4.01 -5.64 17.03
CA ARG A 45 3.51 -4.36 16.52
C ARG A 45 4.31 -3.26 17.21
N CYS A 46 5.34 -2.77 16.54
CA CYS A 46 6.21 -1.73 17.06
C CYS A 46 6.47 -0.67 15.98
N VAL A 47 6.92 0.48 16.44
CA VAL A 47 7.43 1.55 15.59
C VAL A 47 8.82 1.14 15.06
N ILE A 48 9.14 1.52 13.82
CA ILE A 48 10.46 1.24 13.23
C ILE A 48 11.55 2.01 13.97
N GLU A 49 12.73 1.41 14.15
CA GLU A 49 13.79 2.02 14.97
C GLU A 49 14.30 3.36 14.43
N LYS A 50 14.49 3.47 13.11
CA LYS A 50 15.05 4.66 12.45
C LYS A 50 13.98 5.42 11.69
N GLU A 51 13.03 6.03 12.40
CA GLU A 51 11.95 6.81 11.77
C GLU A 51 12.46 8.02 10.97
N ASN A 52 13.35 8.82 11.58
CA ASN A 52 14.01 9.98 10.94
C ASN A 52 13.05 10.95 10.20
N ASN A 53 11.89 11.23 10.80
CA ASN A 53 10.76 11.90 10.14
C ASN A 53 11.01 13.31 9.60
N PHE A 54 12.07 14.01 10.05
CA PHE A 54 12.25 15.45 9.77
C PHE A 54 13.50 15.79 8.95
N LYS A 55 14.44 14.86 8.81
CA LYS A 55 15.69 15.14 8.10
C LYS A 55 15.47 15.32 6.60
N GLU A 56 14.88 14.32 5.94
CA GLU A 56 14.64 14.36 4.49
C GLU A 56 13.67 15.49 4.09
N PRO A 57 12.55 15.75 4.82
CA PRO A 57 11.70 16.89 4.51
C PRO A 57 12.43 18.24 4.61
N GLY A 58 13.29 18.41 5.63
CA GLY A 58 14.09 19.63 5.79
C GLY A 58 15.12 19.80 4.68
N GLU A 59 15.80 18.74 4.28
CA GLU A 59 16.75 18.75 3.14
C GLU A 59 16.03 19.08 1.83
N ARG A 60 14.85 18.48 1.64
CA ARG A 60 13.99 18.76 0.48
C ARG A 60 13.51 20.21 0.43
N TYR A 61 13.18 20.82 1.56
CA TYR A 61 12.77 22.22 1.61
C TYR A 61 13.93 23.17 1.26
N ARG A 62 15.14 22.90 1.77
CA ARG A 62 16.34 23.70 1.48
C ARG A 62 16.78 23.64 0.01
N SER A 63 16.42 22.59 -0.73
CA SER A 63 16.75 22.46 -2.16
C SER A 63 15.76 23.17 -3.09
N PHE A 64 14.68 23.78 -2.57
CA PHE A 64 13.73 24.54 -3.37
C PHE A 64 14.34 25.88 -3.82
N THR A 65 13.96 26.33 -5.02
CA THR A 65 14.20 27.73 -5.42
C THR A 65 13.38 28.68 -4.54
N PRO A 66 13.80 29.95 -4.37
CA PRO A 66 13.08 30.90 -3.52
C PRO A 66 11.58 31.02 -3.85
N GLU A 67 11.22 31.08 -5.14
CA GLU A 67 9.83 31.20 -5.59
C GLU A 67 8.99 29.98 -5.20
N ARG A 68 9.62 28.80 -5.19
CA ARG A 68 8.96 27.56 -4.77
C ARG A 68 8.77 27.50 -3.25
N GLN A 69 9.71 28.04 -2.47
CA GLN A 69 9.59 28.13 -1.02
C GLN A 69 8.43 29.04 -0.63
N GLU A 70 8.34 30.23 -1.22
CA GLU A 70 7.25 31.18 -0.97
C GLU A 70 5.88 30.59 -1.30
N ARG A 71 5.74 29.95 -2.46
CA ARG A 71 4.49 29.27 -2.85
C ARG A 71 4.13 28.12 -1.90
N PHE A 72 5.12 27.38 -1.41
CA PHE A 72 4.88 26.29 -0.46
C PHE A 72 4.38 26.82 0.88
N ILE A 73 4.99 27.89 1.39
CA ILE A 73 4.56 28.56 2.62
C ILE A 73 3.13 29.11 2.45
N GLY A 74 2.85 29.83 1.36
CA GLY A 74 1.53 30.41 1.10
C GLY A 74 0.42 29.36 1.12
N ARG A 75 0.62 28.21 0.46
CA ARG A 75 -0.36 27.11 0.48
C ARG A 75 -0.58 26.53 1.87
N TRP A 76 0.46 26.43 2.67
CA TRP A 76 0.36 25.91 4.04
C TRP A 76 -0.35 26.89 4.97
N ILE A 77 -0.09 28.19 4.81
CA ILE A 77 -0.82 29.26 5.50
C ILE A 77 -2.30 29.15 5.13
N ASP A 78 -2.65 29.17 3.85
CA ASP A 78 -4.06 29.07 3.43
C ASP A 78 -4.73 27.81 3.97
N ALA A 79 -4.07 26.66 3.92
CA ALA A 79 -4.60 25.39 4.41
C ALA A 79 -4.80 25.36 5.93
N ILE A 80 -3.90 25.97 6.72
CA ILE A 80 -4.00 25.99 8.18
C ILE A 80 -4.97 27.07 8.66
N TYR A 81 -4.87 28.29 8.11
CA TYR A 81 -5.69 29.43 8.54
C TYR A 81 -7.12 29.39 7.99
N SER A 82 -7.43 28.52 7.03
CA SER A 82 -8.80 28.28 6.59
C SER A 82 -9.60 27.35 7.51
N ASP A 83 -8.97 26.69 8.48
CA ASP A 83 -9.66 25.86 9.46
C ASP A 83 -10.16 26.72 10.65
N PRO A 84 -11.49 26.86 10.84
CA PRO A 84 -12.05 27.66 11.93
C PRO A 84 -11.63 27.21 13.34
N ARG A 85 -11.14 25.97 13.49
CA ARG A 85 -10.67 25.43 14.78
C ARG A 85 -9.31 25.97 15.19
N ILE A 86 -8.55 26.52 14.24
CA ILE A 86 -7.17 26.99 14.43
C ILE A 86 -7.15 28.52 14.57
N THR A 87 -8.10 29.21 13.94
CA THR A 87 -8.24 30.67 14.01
C THR A 87 -9.35 31.08 14.98
N HIS A 88 -9.02 31.21 16.27
CA HIS A 88 -9.88 31.84 17.29
C HIS A 88 -9.39 33.25 17.62
#